data_AF-A0A962TIM5-F1
#
_entry.id   AF-A0A962TIM5-F1
#
_cell.length_a   1.000
_cell.length_b   1.000
_cell.length_c   1.000
_cell.angle_alpha   90.00
_cell.angle_beta   90.00
_cell.angle_gamma   90.00
#
_symmetry.space_group_name_H-M   'P 1'
#
loop_
_entity.id
_entity.type
_entity.pdbx_description
1 polymer ?
#
loop_
_entity_poly.entity_id
_entity_poly.type
_entity_poly.pdbx_seq_one_letter_code
_entity_poly.pdbx_strand_id
1 'polypeptide(L)'
;MKKRSGSGRNPTEKELREAERVLQLHPLQQKTHPSAIPADHAKLAHINTYGSLPDFYLDQPFICRVCGKREIWKATDQKWYYEDAKGHIDARAVECHHCRKAKKSKEAPQQKKA
;
A
#
# COMPACT_ATOMS: atom_id res chain seq x y z
N MET A 1 -13.02 20.39 4.19
CA MET A 1 -13.51 19.01 4.35
C MET A 1 -12.44 18.01 3.90
N LYS A 2 -11.62 17.47 4.81
CA LYS A 2 -10.66 16.40 4.44
C LYS A 2 -11.49 15.14 4.22
N LYS A 3 -11.74 14.74 2.96
CA LYS A 3 -12.33 13.44 2.64
C LYS A 3 -11.47 12.41 3.36
N ARG A 4 -12.03 11.66 4.32
CA ARG A 4 -11.32 10.54 4.94
C ARG A 4 -10.89 9.66 3.77
N SER A 5 -9.60 9.63 3.47
CA SER A 5 -9.01 8.77 2.46
C SER A 5 -9.52 7.38 2.75
N GLY A 6 -10.46 6.92 1.91
CA GLY A 6 -11.10 5.62 2.08
C GLY A 6 -9.99 4.60 2.25
N SER A 7 -10.03 3.83 3.33
CA SER A 7 -8.91 3.01 3.82
C SER A 7 -8.41 1.90 2.87
N GLY A 8 -8.81 1.92 1.59
CA GLY A 8 -8.56 0.87 0.59
C GLY A 8 -9.30 -0.44 0.87
N ARG A 9 -9.97 -0.52 2.02
CA ARG A 9 -10.79 -1.65 2.48
C ARG A 9 -12.12 -1.63 1.74
N ASN A 10 -12.52 -2.76 1.20
CA ASN A 10 -13.79 -2.97 0.49
C ASN A 10 -14.08 -1.86 -0.56
N PRO A 11 -13.16 -1.65 -1.53
CA PRO A 11 -13.34 -0.64 -2.55
C PRO A 11 -14.54 -0.98 -3.44
N THR A 12 -15.22 0.05 -3.92
CA THR A 12 -16.20 -0.11 -5.01
C THR A 12 -15.49 -0.54 -6.29
N GLU A 13 -16.23 -1.18 -7.20
CA GLU A 13 -15.70 -1.56 -8.51
C GLU A 13 -15.21 -0.34 -9.31
N LYS A 14 -15.85 0.83 -9.14
CA LYS A 14 -15.40 2.08 -9.74
C LYS A 14 -14.03 2.52 -9.23
N GLU A 15 -13.78 2.40 -7.92
CA GLU A 15 -12.48 2.74 -7.33
C GLU A 15 -11.39 1.78 -7.79
N LEU A 16 -11.70 0.48 -7.92
CA LEU A 16 -10.78 -0.52 -8.45
C LEU A 16 -10.39 -0.20 -9.89
N ARG A 17 -11.37 0.05 -10.76
CA ARG A 17 -11.13 0.42 -12.17
C ARG A 17 -10.34 1.70 -12.31
N GLU A 18 -10.62 2.70 -11.47
CA GLU A 18 -9.87 3.96 -11.50
C GLU A 18 -8.42 3.75 -11.06
N ALA A 19 -8.17 2.97 -10.01
CA ALA A 19 -6.81 2.62 -9.59
C ALA A 19 -6.06 1.86 -10.70
N GLU A 20 -6.70 0.88 -11.34
CA GLU A 20 -6.13 0.16 -12.49
C GLU A 20 -5.83 1.09 -13.66
N ARG A 21 -6.76 1.98 -14.02
CA ARG A 21 -6.59 2.98 -15.09
C ARG A 21 -5.38 3.88 -14.82
N VAL A 22 -5.26 4.40 -13.60
CA VAL A 22 -4.17 5.30 -13.21
C VAL A 22 -2.81 4.62 -13.33
N LEU A 23 -2.70 3.34 -12.95
CA LEU A 23 -1.47 2.57 -13.11
C LEU A 23 -1.06 2.33 -14.57
N GLN A 24 -2.01 2.36 -15.50
CA GLN A 24 -1.74 2.23 -16.94
C GLN A 24 -1.44 3.57 -17.64
N LEU A 25 -1.54 4.71 -16.94
CA LEU A 25 -1.20 6.02 -17.51
C LEU A 25 0.32 6.14 -17.72
N HIS A 26 0.72 7.07 -18.60
CA HIS A 26 2.14 7.39 -18.78
C HIS A 26 2.75 7.96 -17.47
N PRO A 27 4.02 7.69 -17.13
CA PRO A 27 4.63 8.14 -15.86
C PRO A 27 4.50 9.65 -15.57
N LEU A 28 4.57 10.49 -16.61
CA LEU A 28 4.36 11.94 -16.46
C LEU A 28 2.92 12.30 -16.03
N GLN A 29 1.93 11.54 -16.49
CA GLN A 29 0.51 11.72 -16.11
C GLN A 29 0.23 11.13 -14.73
N GLN A 30 0.89 10.02 -14.40
CA GLN A 30 0.84 9.44 -13.06
C GLN A 30 1.34 10.43 -12.01
N LYS A 31 2.49 11.07 -12.26
CA LYS A 31 3.10 12.05 -11.36
C LYS A 31 2.18 13.24 -11.05
N THR A 32 1.39 13.68 -12.03
CA THR A 32 0.46 14.82 -11.89
C THR A 32 -0.93 14.40 -11.45
N HIS A 33 -1.18 13.10 -11.28
CA HIS A 33 -2.50 12.60 -10.91
C HIS A 33 -2.86 12.98 -9.46
N PRO A 34 -4.13 13.36 -9.16
CA PRO A 34 -4.52 13.74 -7.80
C PRO A 34 -4.39 12.64 -6.73
N SER A 35 -4.29 11.38 -7.13
CA SER A 35 -4.06 10.25 -6.21
C SER A 35 -2.58 9.93 -5.99
N ALA A 36 -1.67 10.58 -6.73
CA ALA A 36 -0.25 10.42 -6.54
C ALA A 36 0.22 11.15 -5.30
N ILE A 37 1.03 10.46 -4.49
CA ILE A 37 1.61 11.03 -3.27
C ILE A 37 3.11 11.07 -3.41
N PRO A 38 3.77 12.24 -3.29
CA PRO A 38 5.21 12.34 -3.45
C PRO A 38 5.95 11.56 -2.36
N ALA A 39 7.02 10.87 -2.77
CA ALA A 39 7.94 10.21 -1.86
C ALA A 39 8.86 11.23 -1.19
N ASP A 40 9.24 10.96 0.05
CA ASP A 40 10.26 11.70 0.78
C ASP A 40 11.57 10.90 0.75
N HIS A 41 12.47 11.25 -0.18
CA HIS A 41 13.73 10.54 -0.36
C HIS A 41 14.65 10.62 0.86
N ALA A 42 14.55 11.67 1.69
CA ALA A 42 15.33 11.75 2.92
C ALA A 42 14.91 10.66 3.92
N LYS A 43 13.61 10.35 3.99
CA LYS A 43 13.12 9.22 4.79
C LYS A 43 13.49 7.86 4.21
N LEU A 44 13.72 7.77 2.89
CA LEU A 44 14.13 6.56 2.19
C LEU A 44 15.65 6.33 2.18
N ALA A 45 16.46 7.23 2.75
CA ALA A 45 17.92 7.11 2.78
C ALA A 45 18.45 5.82 3.45
N HIS A 46 17.60 5.12 4.22
CA HIS A 46 17.90 3.82 4.82
C HIS A 46 17.88 2.65 3.81
N ILE A 47 17.33 2.86 2.62
CA ILE A 47 17.17 1.83 1.59
C ILE A 47 18.36 1.87 0.65
N ASN A 48 19.29 0.93 0.84
CA ASN A 48 20.40 0.70 -0.08
C ASN A 48 19.95 -0.22 -1.22
N THR A 49 19.38 0.35 -2.28
CA THR A 49 19.00 -0.38 -3.50
C THR A 49 19.90 0.04 -4.67
N TYR A 50 20.15 -0.91 -5.59
CA TYR A 50 20.84 -0.62 -6.85
C TYR A 50 19.95 0.11 -7.86
N GLY A 51 18.64 0.19 -7.61
CA GLY A 51 17.66 0.86 -8.47
C GLY A 51 17.31 2.29 -8.03
N SER A 52 16.41 2.93 -8.78
CA SER A 52 15.84 4.22 -8.40
C SER A 52 14.80 4.06 -7.29
N LEU A 53 14.85 4.94 -6.29
CA LEU A 53 13.76 5.11 -5.34
C LEU A 53 12.53 5.69 -6.06
N PRO A 54 11.30 5.36 -5.62
CA PRO A 54 10.10 5.91 -6.23
C PRO A 54 10.02 7.42 -6.01
N ASP A 55 9.59 8.18 -7.01
CA ASP A 55 9.31 9.61 -6.88
C ASP A 55 7.94 9.88 -6.23
N PHE A 56 6.99 8.97 -6.42
CA PHE A 56 5.63 9.04 -5.91
C PHE A 56 5.02 7.65 -5.74
N TYR A 57 3.97 7.56 -4.93
CA TYR A 57 3.16 6.36 -4.72
C TYR A 57 1.78 6.53 -5.36
N LEU A 58 1.22 5.42 -5.85
CA LEU A 58 -0.11 5.36 -6.46
C LEU A 58 -0.95 4.29 -5.78
N ASP A 59 -2.26 4.45 -5.81
CA ASP A 59 -3.19 3.41 -5.36
C ASP A 59 -2.99 2.11 -6.16
N GLN A 60 -2.64 1.02 -5.47
CA GLN A 60 -2.37 -0.28 -6.09
C GLN A 60 -3.46 -1.30 -5.72
N PRO A 61 -4.34 -1.68 -6.66
CA PRO A 61 -5.30 -2.75 -6.43
C PRO A 61 -4.57 -4.09 -6.34
N PHE A 62 -5.00 -4.95 -5.42
CA PHE A 62 -4.44 -6.28 -5.22
C PHE A 62 -5.53 -7.27 -4.83
N ILE A 63 -5.25 -8.56 -5.06
CA ILE A 63 -6.10 -9.67 -4.67
C ILE A 63 -5.49 -10.32 -3.42
N CYS A 64 -6.29 -10.45 -2.37
CA CYS A 64 -5.87 -11.14 -1.16
C CYS A 64 -5.61 -12.61 -1.45
N ARG A 65 -4.39 -13.10 -1.22
CA ARG A 65 -4.02 -14.51 -1.45
C ARG A 65 -4.77 -15.52 -0.56
N VAL A 66 -5.36 -15.06 0.54
CA VAL A 66 -6.02 -15.94 1.53
C VAL A 66 -7.52 -16.07 1.27
N CYS A 67 -8.22 -14.96 1.02
CA CYS A 67 -9.68 -14.95 0.87
C CYS A 67 -10.16 -14.51 -0.52
N GLY A 68 -9.26 -14.20 -1.45
CA GLY A 68 -9.58 -13.84 -2.83
C GLY A 68 -10.20 -12.44 -3.02
N LYS A 69 -10.49 -11.70 -1.95
CA LYS A 69 -11.11 -10.36 -2.10
C LYS A 69 -10.13 -9.34 -2.67
N ARG A 70 -10.66 -8.39 -3.44
CA ARG A 70 -9.91 -7.24 -3.98
C ARG A 70 -9.90 -6.10 -2.95
N GLU A 71 -8.72 -5.56 -2.68
CA GLU A 71 -8.52 -4.33 -1.91
C GLU A 71 -7.56 -3.41 -2.67
N ILE A 72 -7.47 -2.15 -2.24
CA ILE A 72 -6.49 -1.19 -2.79
C ILE A 72 -5.46 -0.90 -1.70
N TRP A 73 -4.19 -1.11 -2.00
CA TRP A 73 -3.10 -0.59 -1.21
C TRP A 73 -2.94 0.89 -1.52
N LYS A 74 -3.44 1.74 -0.63
CA LYS A 74 -3.48 3.18 -0.86
C LYS A 74 -2.08 3.78 -0.91
N ALA A 75 -1.90 4.80 -1.74
CA ALA A 75 -0.65 5.56 -1.81
C ALA A 75 -0.21 6.08 -0.42
N THR A 76 -1.15 6.45 0.44
CA THR A 76 -0.89 6.88 1.82
C THR A 76 -0.30 5.77 2.69
N ASP A 77 -0.83 4.55 2.55
CA ASP A 77 -0.39 3.39 3.33
C ASP A 77 0.97 2.90 2.82
N GLN A 78 1.22 2.99 1.51
CA GLN A 78 2.53 2.76 0.92
C GLN A 78 3.57 3.73 1.46
N LYS A 79 3.27 5.04 1.44
CA LYS A 79 4.16 6.07 1.97
C LYS A 79 4.56 5.77 3.42
N TRP A 80 3.57 5.54 4.29
CA TRP A 80 3.85 5.18 5.69
C TRP A 80 4.69 3.91 5.81
N TYR A 81 4.38 2.87 5.02
CA TYR A 81 5.07 1.59 5.09
C TYR A 81 6.56 1.71 4.74
N TYR A 82 6.88 2.37 3.63
CA TYR A 82 8.28 2.51 3.20
C TYR A 82 9.04 3.56 4.03
N GLU A 83 8.41 4.69 4.31
CA GLU A 83 9.13 5.82 4.88
C GLU A 83 9.19 5.80 6.40
N ASP A 84 8.10 5.43 7.08
CA ASP A 84 8.02 5.48 8.54
C ASP A 84 8.20 4.10 9.17
N ALA A 85 7.56 3.07 8.61
CA ALA A 85 7.71 1.69 9.08
C ALA A 85 8.99 0.99 8.56
N LYS A 86 9.75 1.66 7.67
CA LYS A 86 11.04 1.20 7.12
C LYS A 86 10.95 -0.16 6.44
N GLY A 87 9.82 -0.41 5.78
CA GLY A 87 9.60 -1.62 5.00
C GLY A 87 10.49 -1.67 3.75
N HIS A 88 10.75 -2.89 3.27
CA HIS A 88 11.55 -3.11 2.06
C HIS A 88 10.84 -2.52 0.83
N ILE A 89 11.58 -1.84 -0.06
CA ILE A 89 10.99 -1.09 -1.19
C ILE A 89 10.24 -1.96 -2.20
N ASP A 90 10.69 -3.22 -2.37
CA ASP A 90 10.05 -4.19 -3.26
C ASP A 90 8.82 -4.90 -2.65
N ALA A 91 8.46 -4.58 -1.40
CA ALA A 91 7.31 -5.20 -0.77
C ALA A 91 6.00 -4.81 -1.47
N ARG A 92 5.05 -5.75 -1.52
CA ARG A 92 3.71 -5.50 -2.06
C ARG A 92 2.63 -5.99 -1.11
N ALA A 93 1.46 -5.35 -1.14
CA ALA A 93 0.31 -5.84 -0.41
C ALA A 93 -0.23 -7.13 -1.06
N VAL A 94 -0.17 -8.25 -0.31
CA VAL A 94 -0.66 -9.57 -0.76
C VAL A 94 -1.79 -10.13 0.11
N GLU A 95 -2.03 -9.52 1.27
CA GLU A 95 -3.06 -9.91 2.21
C GLU A 95 -3.91 -8.71 2.60
N CYS A 96 -5.23 -8.89 2.60
CA CYS A 96 -6.16 -7.85 3.01
C CYS A 96 -6.03 -7.54 4.50
N HIS A 97 -6.51 -6.36 4.90
CA HIS A 97 -6.48 -5.94 6.31
C HIS A 97 -7.12 -6.99 7.26
N HIS A 98 -8.24 -7.58 6.86
CA HIS A 98 -8.95 -8.59 7.67
C HIS A 98 -8.10 -9.85 7.88
N CYS A 99 -7.52 -10.41 6.81
CA CYS A 99 -6.66 -11.60 6.89
C CYS A 99 -5.39 -11.31 7.68
N ARG A 100 -4.75 -10.15 7.50
CA ARG A 100 -3.58 -9.73 8.30
C ARG A 100 -3.92 -9.64 9.79
N LYS A 101 -5.07 -9.08 10.14
CA LYS A 101 -5.53 -8.97 11.54
C LYS A 101 -5.81 -10.36 12.13
N ALA A 102 -6.52 -11.22 11.40
CA ALA A 102 -6.81 -12.59 11.82
C ALA A 102 -5.55 -13.43 12.01
N LYS A 103 -4.53 -13.24 11.16
CA LYS A 103 -3.21 -13.88 11.31
C LYS A 103 -2.52 -13.43 12.59
N LYS A 104 -2.41 -12.11 12.81
CA LYS A 104 -1.81 -11.55 14.04
C LYS A 104 -2.49 -12.04 15.32
N SER A 105 -3.82 -12.21 15.33
CA SER A 105 -4.52 -12.75 16.50
C SER A 105 -4.28 -14.24 16.73
N LYS A 106 -3.97 -15.01 15.68
CA LYS A 106 -3.63 -16.44 15.77
C LYS A 106 -2.17 -16.66 16.19
N GLU A 107 -1.29 -15.74 15.81
CA GLU A 107 0.14 -15.75 16.14
C GLU A 107 0.45 -15.02 17.46
N ALA A 108 -0.55 -14.39 18.10
CA ALA A 108 -0.37 -13.83 19.44
C ALA A 108 0.10 -14.94 20.37
N PRO A 109 1.26 -14.79 21.04
CA PRO A 109 1.81 -15.86 21.84
C PRO A 109 0.81 -16.21 22.94
N GLN A 110 0.38 -17.47 22.95
CA GLN A 110 0.04 -18.14 24.20
C GLN A 110 1.27 -17.96 25.08
N GLN A 111 1.22 -16.95 25.96
CA GLN A 111 2.22 -16.75 26.99
C GLN A 111 2.40 -18.10 27.67
N LYS A 112 3.55 -18.72 27.44
CA LYS A 112 3.96 -19.91 28.15
C LYS A 112 4.02 -19.49 29.61
N LYS A 113 3.01 -19.87 30.38
CA LYS A 113 3.14 -19.98 31.84
C LYS A 113 4.14 -21.11 32.07
N ALA A 114 5.36 -20.74 32.44
CA ALA A 114 6.36 -21.61 33.05
C ALA A 114 6.99 -20.79 34.17
#